data_AF-A0A1Y2MK08-F1
#
_entry.id   AF-A0A1Y2MK08-F1
#
_cell.length_a   1.000
_cell.length_b   1.000
_cell.length_c   1.000
_cell.angle_alpha   90.00
_cell.angle_beta   90.00
_cell.angle_gamma   90.00
#
_symmetry.space_group_name_H-M   'P 1'
#
loop_
_entity.id
_entity.type
_entity.pdbx_description
1 polymer ?
#
loop_
_entity_poly.entity_id
_entity_poly.type
_entity_poly.pdbx_seq_one_letter_code
_entity_poly.pdbx_strand_id
1 'polypeptide(L)'
;MTESDVVDELESIAIATTNAMLAEGGFVQPPTMHMFCEDLGRQPYAGYVRSRLFYPGDDAHTAVETFGFLASFVNASRLVLTWEQADLQIALQRPGELLPTGLLLVDVPRVGEHIVRWNPAELVQTGTRADGCPVVEASWGPAQRIPGGLLPAPVAAALELWRSPRTWSAMEIAEAYLGMEDDGYHMAWPVRPDDEPPQRWPLWRAVVEAIVTDPGQPQRSA
;
A
#
# COMPACT_ATOMS: atom_id res chain seq x y z
N MET A 1 -11.34 5.71 17.76
CA MET A 1 -11.27 5.78 16.29
C MET A 1 -11.75 4.44 15.77
N THR A 2 -12.80 4.46 14.94
CA THR A 2 -13.30 3.26 14.26
C THR A 2 -12.39 2.91 13.09
N GLU A 3 -12.47 1.68 12.56
CA GLU A 3 -11.71 1.30 11.36
C GLU A 3 -12.07 2.17 10.15
N SER A 4 -13.34 2.58 10.02
CA SER A 4 -13.79 3.51 8.98
C SER A 4 -13.12 4.88 9.12
N ASP A 5 -12.98 5.39 10.35
CA ASP A 5 -12.28 6.66 10.61
C ASP A 5 -10.81 6.57 10.15
N VAL A 6 -10.15 5.42 10.35
CA VAL A 6 -8.77 5.21 9.90
C VAL A 6 -8.68 5.18 8.38
N VAL A 7 -9.62 4.55 7.69
CA VAL A 7 -9.62 4.55 6.21
C VAL A 7 -9.80 5.97 5.66
N ASP A 8 -10.66 6.76 6.26
CA ASP A 8 -10.87 8.17 5.88
C ASP A 8 -9.62 9.03 6.17
N GLU A 9 -8.94 8.76 7.27
CA GLU A 9 -7.65 9.38 7.61
C GLU A 9 -6.56 8.98 6.61
N LEU A 10 -6.46 7.69 6.25
CA LEU A 10 -5.50 7.21 5.25
C LEU A 10 -5.71 7.87 3.89
N GLU A 11 -6.95 8.10 3.48
CA GLU A 11 -7.25 8.85 2.26
C GLU A 11 -6.73 10.29 2.34
N SER A 12 -6.97 10.96 3.47
CA SER A 12 -6.49 12.33 3.71
C SER A 12 -4.96 12.40 3.72
N ILE A 13 -4.29 11.43 4.35
CA ILE A 13 -2.83 11.28 4.36
C ILE A 13 -2.30 11.05 2.96
N ALA A 14 -2.94 10.19 2.16
CA ALA A 14 -2.50 9.87 0.80
C ALA A 14 -2.62 11.09 -0.14
N ILE A 15 -3.66 11.91 0.01
CA ILE A 15 -3.80 13.18 -0.71
C ILE A 15 -2.70 14.17 -0.28
N ALA A 16 -2.51 14.36 1.02
CA ALA A 16 -1.49 15.27 1.55
C ALA A 16 -0.07 14.86 1.10
N THR A 17 0.22 13.56 1.15
CA THR A 17 1.49 12.97 0.69
C THR A 17 1.69 13.20 -0.80
N THR A 18 0.66 12.99 -1.62
CA THR A 18 0.73 13.27 -3.07
C THR A 18 1.05 14.74 -3.33
N ASN A 19 0.37 15.67 -2.66
CA ASN A 19 0.64 17.10 -2.81
C ASN A 19 2.08 17.46 -2.43
N ALA A 20 2.60 16.89 -1.34
CA ALA A 20 3.97 17.12 -0.90
C ALA A 20 4.98 16.60 -1.93
N MET A 21 4.79 15.38 -2.45
CA MET A 21 5.69 14.77 -3.44
C MET A 21 5.68 15.50 -4.78
N LEU A 22 4.50 15.96 -5.24
CA LEU A 22 4.39 16.79 -6.43
C LEU A 22 5.13 18.12 -6.24
N ALA A 23 4.92 18.78 -5.09
CA ALA A 23 5.57 20.03 -4.76
C ALA A 23 7.10 19.91 -4.58
N GLU A 24 7.60 18.75 -4.14
CA GLU A 24 9.02 18.47 -3.89
C GLU A 24 9.79 17.91 -5.09
N GLY A 25 9.15 17.14 -5.98
CA GLY A 25 9.86 16.57 -7.14
C GLY A 25 9.03 16.26 -8.37
N GLY A 26 7.74 16.62 -8.38
CA GLY A 26 6.85 16.34 -9.52
C GLY A 26 6.59 14.85 -9.71
N PHE A 27 6.78 14.04 -8.67
CA PHE A 27 6.49 12.62 -8.65
C PHE A 27 5.33 12.33 -7.69
N VAL A 28 4.75 11.15 -7.82
CA VAL A 28 3.61 10.68 -7.01
C VAL A 28 4.02 9.49 -6.17
N GLN A 29 3.21 9.15 -5.17
CA GLN A 29 3.49 8.02 -4.30
C GLN A 29 3.42 6.69 -5.06
N PRO A 30 4.35 5.76 -4.81
CA PRO A 30 4.26 4.43 -5.38
C PRO A 30 3.01 3.70 -4.86
N PRO A 31 2.52 2.68 -5.59
CA PRO A 31 1.49 1.79 -5.06
C PRO A 31 1.81 1.33 -3.64
N THR A 32 0.84 1.47 -2.75
CA THR A 32 0.98 1.20 -1.30
C THR A 32 -0.20 0.38 -0.83
N MET A 33 0.03 -0.62 0.03
CA MET A 33 -1.02 -1.39 0.68
C MET A 33 -0.88 -1.29 2.20
N HIS A 34 -1.94 -0.80 2.83
CA HIS A 34 -2.14 -0.77 4.27
C HIS A 34 -2.92 -2.00 4.71
N MET A 35 -2.50 -2.60 5.83
CA MET A 35 -3.07 -3.86 6.31
C MET A 35 -3.65 -3.67 7.71
N PHE A 36 -4.84 -4.24 7.91
CA PHE A 36 -5.49 -4.34 9.20
C PHE A 36 -5.67 -5.80 9.57
N CYS A 37 -5.46 -6.14 10.84
CA CYS A 37 -5.53 -7.48 11.38
C CYS A 37 -6.29 -7.42 12.72
N GLU A 38 -7.49 -7.99 12.74
CA GLU A 38 -8.35 -8.06 13.94
C GLU A 38 -7.67 -8.76 15.12
N ASP A 39 -6.78 -9.71 14.86
CA ASP A 39 -6.03 -10.44 15.90
C ASP A 39 -5.11 -9.52 16.72
N LEU A 40 -4.83 -8.30 16.25
CA LEU A 40 -4.07 -7.27 16.97
C LEU A 40 -4.95 -6.45 17.95
N GLY A 41 -6.23 -6.78 18.08
CA GLY A 41 -7.12 -6.22 19.09
C GLY A 41 -7.40 -4.72 18.91
N ARG A 42 -7.09 -3.92 19.93
CA ARG A 42 -7.52 -2.51 20.02
C ARG A 42 -6.91 -1.61 18.93
N GLN A 43 -5.75 -1.98 18.42
CA GLN A 43 -5.09 -1.30 17.32
C GLN A 43 -4.98 -2.30 16.17
N PRO A 44 -5.98 -2.40 15.28
CA PRO A 44 -5.99 -3.40 14.22
C PRO A 44 -4.99 -3.06 13.11
N TYR A 45 -4.49 -1.83 13.03
CA TYR A 45 -3.53 -1.44 11.99
C TYR A 45 -2.20 -2.21 12.14
N ALA A 46 -1.93 -3.12 11.21
CA ALA A 46 -0.76 -3.99 11.24
C ALA A 46 0.49 -3.28 10.70
N GLY A 47 0.33 -2.44 9.68
CA GLY A 47 1.44 -1.78 8.98
C GLY A 47 1.11 -1.51 7.52
N TYR A 48 2.14 -1.22 6.73
CA TYR A 48 2.01 -1.05 5.28
C TYR A 48 3.19 -1.63 4.51
N VAL A 49 2.97 -1.85 3.22
CA VAL A 49 4.01 -2.10 2.22
C VAL A 49 3.89 -1.12 1.08
N ARG A 50 5.02 -0.57 0.63
CA ARG A 50 5.14 0.19 -0.62
C ARG A 50 5.84 -0.68 -1.64
N SER A 51 5.38 -0.61 -2.87
CA SER A 51 6.02 -1.30 -3.99
C SER A 51 7.47 -0.84 -4.15
N ARG A 52 8.31 -1.78 -4.58
CA ARG A 52 9.63 -1.48 -5.13
C ARG A 52 9.52 -0.65 -6.41
N LEU A 53 10.64 -0.13 -6.89
CA LEU A 53 10.72 0.35 -8.28
C LEU A 53 10.53 -0.81 -9.24
N PHE A 54 9.84 -0.55 -10.35
CA PHE A 54 9.56 -1.54 -11.38
C PHE A 54 9.61 -0.92 -12.79
N TYR A 55 9.89 -1.78 -13.76
CA TYR A 55 9.80 -1.47 -15.18
C TYR A 55 8.36 -1.66 -15.69
N PRO A 56 7.98 -0.97 -16.78
CA PRO A 56 6.67 -1.19 -17.38
C PRO A 56 6.45 -2.62 -17.89
N GLY A 57 5.19 -3.08 -17.86
CA GLY A 57 4.75 -4.40 -18.32
C GLY A 57 4.65 -5.42 -17.19
N ASP A 58 5.18 -6.63 -17.41
CA ASP A 58 5.07 -7.76 -16.47
C ASP A 58 5.72 -7.48 -15.11
N ASP A 59 6.77 -6.65 -15.09
CA ASP A 59 7.44 -6.28 -13.84
C ASP A 59 6.54 -5.40 -12.96
N ALA A 60 5.87 -4.39 -13.52
CA ALA A 60 4.85 -3.60 -12.83
C ALA A 60 3.67 -4.46 -12.35
N HIS A 61 3.25 -5.46 -13.14
CA HIS A 61 2.22 -6.41 -12.74
C HIS A 61 2.65 -7.19 -11.49
N THR A 62 3.82 -7.82 -11.56
CA THR A 62 4.42 -8.61 -10.47
C THR A 62 4.62 -7.74 -9.22
N ALA A 63 5.06 -6.50 -9.41
CA ALA A 63 5.33 -5.57 -8.32
C ALA A 63 4.10 -5.34 -7.43
N VAL A 64 2.93 -5.14 -8.05
CA VAL A 64 1.68 -4.87 -7.35
C VAL A 64 1.00 -6.17 -6.89
N GLU A 65 1.02 -7.23 -7.69
CA GLU A 65 0.43 -8.53 -7.34
C GLU A 65 1.03 -9.11 -6.04
N THR A 66 2.34 -8.94 -5.85
CA THR A 66 3.09 -9.48 -4.71
C THR A 66 2.59 -8.95 -3.36
N PHE A 67 1.90 -7.81 -3.32
CA PHE A 67 1.21 -7.34 -2.12
C PHE A 67 0.29 -8.41 -1.51
N GLY A 68 -0.35 -9.24 -2.34
CA GLY A 68 -1.22 -10.30 -1.86
C GLY A 68 -0.51 -11.33 -0.98
N PHE A 69 0.79 -11.59 -1.17
CA PHE A 69 1.56 -12.52 -0.33
C PHE A 69 1.70 -11.98 1.09
N LEU A 70 2.10 -10.71 1.22
CA LEU A 70 2.25 -10.06 2.52
C LEU A 70 0.93 -10.01 3.27
N ALA A 71 -0.13 -9.56 2.60
CA ALA A 71 -1.48 -9.54 3.17
C ALA A 71 -1.96 -10.93 3.60
N SER A 72 -1.63 -11.97 2.82
CA SER A 72 -1.98 -13.36 3.13
C SER A 72 -1.31 -13.83 4.41
N PHE A 73 0.01 -13.64 4.57
CA PHE A 73 0.70 -14.15 5.76
C PHE A 73 0.46 -13.31 7.01
N VAL A 74 0.21 -12.00 6.88
CA VAL A 74 -0.27 -11.14 7.97
C VAL A 74 -1.68 -11.57 8.42
N ASN A 75 -2.37 -12.37 7.61
CA ASN A 75 -3.78 -12.71 7.77
C ASN A 75 -4.63 -11.45 7.94
N ALA A 76 -4.42 -10.47 7.05
CA ALA A 76 -5.14 -9.21 7.14
C ALA A 76 -6.67 -9.46 7.02
N SER A 77 -7.43 -8.80 7.88
CA SER A 77 -8.91 -8.78 7.88
C SER A 77 -9.45 -7.71 6.93
N ARG A 78 -8.66 -6.68 6.64
CA ARG A 78 -9.00 -5.61 5.71
C ARG A 78 -7.73 -5.03 5.08
N LEU A 79 -7.83 -4.63 3.82
CA LEU A 79 -6.77 -3.97 3.08
C LEU A 79 -7.24 -2.60 2.61
N VAL A 80 -6.31 -1.65 2.59
CA VAL A 80 -6.49 -0.37 1.90
C VAL A 80 -5.32 -0.18 0.94
N LEU A 81 -5.59 -0.21 -0.36
CA LEU A 81 -4.57 0.00 -1.40
C LEU A 81 -4.66 1.43 -1.94
N THR A 82 -3.52 2.06 -2.20
CA THR A 82 -3.45 3.42 -2.75
C THR A 82 -2.49 3.46 -3.95
N TRP A 83 -2.83 4.21 -5.00
CA TRP A 83 -1.95 4.47 -6.14
C TRP A 83 -2.45 5.67 -6.96
N GLU A 84 -1.55 6.32 -7.70
CA GLU A 84 -1.96 7.26 -8.75
C GLU A 84 -2.30 6.48 -10.03
N GLN A 85 -3.48 6.76 -10.57
CA GLN A 85 -4.09 5.96 -11.62
C GLN A 85 -3.32 5.99 -12.93
N ALA A 86 -2.94 7.18 -13.40
CA ALA A 86 -2.31 7.34 -14.69
C ALA A 86 -0.92 6.69 -14.70
N ASP A 87 -0.15 6.88 -13.64
CA ASP A 87 1.17 6.29 -13.42
C ASP A 87 1.09 4.76 -13.45
N LEU A 88 0.14 4.16 -12.72
CA LEU A 88 -0.06 2.72 -12.75
C LEU A 88 -0.51 2.23 -14.15
N GLN A 89 -1.41 2.94 -14.83
CA GLN A 89 -1.82 2.54 -16.19
C GLN A 89 -0.67 2.61 -17.21
N ILE A 90 0.19 3.63 -17.10
CA ILE A 90 1.40 3.77 -17.92
C ILE A 90 2.35 2.61 -17.63
N ALA A 91 2.59 2.32 -16.36
CA ALA A 91 3.43 1.20 -15.95
C ALA A 91 2.89 -0.14 -16.44
N LEU A 92 1.57 -0.35 -16.43
CA LEU A 92 0.97 -1.58 -16.95
C LEU A 92 0.91 -1.64 -18.49
N GLN A 93 1.36 -0.61 -19.19
CA GLN A 93 1.25 -0.47 -20.65
C GLN A 93 -0.21 -0.55 -21.14
N ARG A 94 -1.15 -0.04 -20.33
CA ARG A 94 -2.58 0.02 -20.59
C ARG A 94 -3.12 1.46 -20.46
N PRO A 95 -2.47 2.47 -21.09
CA PRO A 95 -2.90 3.86 -20.90
C PRO A 95 -4.34 4.06 -21.37
N GLY A 96 -5.19 4.61 -20.49
CA GLY A 96 -6.57 4.99 -20.81
C GLY A 96 -7.62 3.86 -20.76
N GLU A 97 -7.27 2.66 -20.29
CA GLU A 97 -8.24 1.54 -20.18
C GLU A 97 -9.17 1.65 -18.95
N LEU A 98 -8.83 2.48 -17.96
CA LEU A 98 -9.59 2.68 -16.72
C LEU A 98 -9.87 4.17 -16.44
N LEU A 99 -10.19 4.53 -15.18
CA LEU A 99 -10.39 5.92 -14.74
C LEU A 99 -9.23 6.82 -15.20
N PRO A 100 -9.49 8.09 -15.58
CA PRO A 100 -8.54 8.89 -16.35
C PRO A 100 -7.27 9.28 -15.57
N THR A 101 -7.40 9.94 -14.42
CA THR A 101 -6.27 10.44 -13.61
C THR A 101 -6.68 10.58 -12.15
N GLY A 102 -5.69 10.70 -11.26
CA GLY A 102 -5.89 11.01 -9.85
C GLY A 102 -5.60 9.84 -8.93
N LEU A 103 -5.86 10.06 -7.65
CA LEU A 103 -5.52 9.11 -6.61
C LEU A 103 -6.68 8.13 -6.41
N LEU A 104 -6.38 6.84 -6.50
CA LEU A 104 -7.31 5.80 -6.05
C LEU A 104 -6.92 5.31 -4.67
N LEU A 105 -7.95 5.11 -3.86
CA LEU A 105 -7.93 4.20 -2.72
C LEU A 105 -8.86 3.04 -3.01
N VAL A 106 -8.50 1.82 -2.62
CA VAL A 106 -9.42 0.69 -2.61
C VAL A 106 -9.49 0.13 -1.21
N ASP A 107 -10.68 0.22 -0.64
CA ASP A 107 -11.02 -0.28 0.67
C ASP A 107 -11.65 -1.67 0.52
N VAL A 108 -10.98 -2.70 1.05
CA VAL A 108 -11.30 -4.10 0.79
C VAL A 108 -11.45 -4.86 2.11
N PRO A 109 -12.67 -5.22 2.53
CA PRO A 109 -12.84 -6.18 3.61
C PRO A 109 -12.49 -7.60 3.12
N ARG A 110 -12.04 -8.46 4.05
CA ARG A 110 -11.72 -9.87 3.72
C ARG A 110 -12.92 -10.58 3.09
N VAL A 111 -14.10 -10.35 3.67
CA VAL A 111 -15.38 -10.86 3.19
C VAL A 111 -16.26 -9.68 2.80
N GLY A 112 -16.79 -9.71 1.58
CA GLY A 112 -17.67 -8.68 1.04
C GLY A 112 -17.07 -7.96 -0.16
N GLU A 113 -17.80 -6.94 -0.61
CA GLU A 113 -17.44 -6.11 -1.76
C GLU A 113 -16.46 -5.02 -1.36
N HIS A 114 -15.53 -4.68 -2.25
CA HIS A 114 -14.63 -3.54 -2.08
C HIS A 114 -15.27 -2.23 -2.52
N ILE A 115 -14.73 -1.12 -2.04
CA ILE A 115 -15.12 0.22 -2.46
C ILE A 115 -13.92 0.90 -3.11
N VAL A 116 -14.08 1.33 -4.36
CA VAL A 116 -13.11 2.20 -5.01
C VAL A 116 -13.41 3.65 -4.61
N ARG A 117 -12.46 4.28 -3.94
CA ARG A 117 -12.46 5.68 -3.52
C ARG A 117 -11.61 6.46 -4.51
N TRP A 118 -12.23 7.10 -5.48
CA TRP A 118 -11.51 7.86 -6.51
C TRP A 118 -11.49 9.34 -6.15
N ASN A 119 -10.28 9.91 -6.12
CA ASN A 119 -10.02 11.34 -5.94
C ASN A 119 -9.44 11.87 -7.26
N PRO A 120 -10.30 12.39 -8.16
CA PRO A 120 -9.85 12.92 -9.44
C PRO A 120 -8.87 14.07 -9.22
N ALA A 121 -7.80 14.12 -10.02
CA ALA A 121 -6.89 15.25 -10.01
C ALA A 121 -6.42 15.59 -11.42
N GLU A 122 -6.29 16.89 -11.68
CA GLU A 122 -5.55 17.43 -12.80
C GLU A 122 -4.19 17.93 -12.30
N LEU A 123 -3.11 17.50 -12.94
CA LEU A 123 -1.76 17.98 -12.62
C LEU A 123 -1.50 19.28 -13.39
N VAL A 124 -1.26 20.36 -12.66
CA VAL A 124 -1.05 21.69 -13.22
C VAL A 124 0.38 22.13 -12.92
N GLN A 125 1.13 22.53 -13.94
CA GLN A 125 2.40 23.19 -13.74
C GLN A 125 2.16 24.64 -13.30
N THR A 126 2.49 24.96 -12.05
CA THR A 126 2.28 26.29 -11.46
C THR A 126 3.52 27.19 -11.52
N GLY A 127 4.68 26.62 -11.85
CA GLY A 127 5.91 27.37 -12.00
C GLY A 127 7.12 26.52 -12.34
N THR A 128 8.29 27.05 -11.98
CA THR A 128 9.59 26.40 -12.17
C THR A 128 10.47 26.71 -10.96
N ARG A 129 11.14 25.69 -10.43
CA ARG A 129 12.07 25.80 -9.31
C ARG A 129 13.41 26.39 -9.74
N ALA A 130 14.24 26.71 -8.75
CA ALA A 130 15.57 27.27 -8.97
C ALA A 130 16.52 26.34 -9.74
N ASP A 131 16.29 25.03 -9.69
CA ASP A 131 17.01 24.00 -10.45
C ASP A 131 16.51 23.81 -11.89
N GLY A 132 15.45 24.54 -12.29
CA GLY A 132 14.83 24.44 -13.62
C GLY A 132 13.73 23.37 -13.73
N CYS A 133 13.45 22.60 -12.67
CA CYS A 133 12.37 21.62 -12.67
C CYS A 133 10.99 22.29 -12.54
N PRO A 134 9.93 21.75 -13.17
CA PRO A 134 8.58 22.28 -13.02
C PRO A 134 8.10 22.12 -11.57
N VAL A 135 7.37 23.13 -11.08
CA VAL A 135 6.53 22.96 -9.88
C VAL A 135 5.17 22.47 -10.37
N VAL A 136 4.75 21.32 -9.88
CA VAL A 136 3.47 20.69 -10.24
C VAL A 136 2.59 20.64 -8.99
N GLU A 137 1.32 21.01 -9.15
CA GLU A 137 0.30 20.92 -8.12
C GLU A 137 -0.89 20.11 -8.63
N ALA A 138 -1.57 19.40 -7.74
CA ALA A 138 -2.80 18.69 -8.06
C ALA A 138 -4.01 19.61 -7.80
N SER A 139 -4.80 19.85 -8.85
CA SER A 139 -6.14 20.41 -8.74
C SER A 139 -7.14 19.28 -8.54
N TRP A 140 -7.60 19.11 -7.29
CA TRP A 140 -8.49 18.01 -6.90
C TRP A 140 -9.94 18.28 -7.29
N GLY A 141 -10.55 17.30 -7.96
CA GLY A 141 -11.97 17.26 -8.27
C GLY A 141 -12.81 16.68 -7.12
N PRO A 142 -14.13 16.56 -7.33
CA PRO A 142 -15.01 15.97 -6.33
C PRO A 142 -14.72 14.47 -6.15
N ALA A 143 -14.46 14.06 -4.92
CA ALA A 143 -14.22 12.66 -4.57
C ALA A 143 -15.45 11.79 -4.86
N GLN A 144 -15.21 10.55 -5.29
CA GLN A 144 -16.24 9.57 -5.62
C GLN A 144 -16.02 8.26 -4.86
N ARG A 145 -17.12 7.54 -4.65
CA ARG A 145 -17.14 6.21 -4.04
C ARG A 145 -17.91 5.27 -4.96
N ILE A 146 -17.26 4.20 -5.38
CA ILE A 146 -17.78 3.27 -6.37
C ILE A 146 -17.72 1.86 -5.75
N PRO A 147 -18.83 1.39 -5.15
CA PRO A 147 -18.95 0.00 -4.70
C PRO A 147 -18.70 -0.95 -5.87
N GLY A 148 -17.84 -1.95 -5.66
CA GLY A 148 -17.51 -2.94 -6.70
C GLY A 148 -16.82 -2.36 -7.94
N GLY A 149 -16.23 -1.17 -7.83
CA GLY A 149 -15.56 -0.50 -8.95
C GLY A 149 -14.47 -1.38 -9.59
N LEU A 150 -14.23 -1.21 -10.89
CA LEU A 150 -13.23 -2.00 -11.61
C LEU A 150 -11.83 -1.79 -11.04
N LEU A 151 -11.07 -2.88 -10.97
CA LEU A 151 -9.69 -2.89 -10.47
C LEU A 151 -8.73 -3.23 -11.62
N PRO A 152 -7.53 -2.63 -11.64
CA PRO A 152 -6.45 -3.13 -12.49
C PRO A 152 -6.17 -4.61 -12.22
N ALA A 153 -5.82 -5.37 -13.26
CA ALA A 153 -5.53 -6.80 -13.17
C ALA A 153 -4.58 -7.19 -12.00
N PRO A 154 -3.44 -6.53 -11.78
CA PRO A 154 -2.54 -6.93 -10.68
C PRO A 154 -3.12 -6.63 -9.29
N VAL A 155 -3.96 -5.61 -9.16
CA VAL A 155 -4.68 -5.32 -7.91
C VAL A 155 -5.69 -6.44 -7.64
N ALA A 156 -6.46 -6.84 -8.66
CA ALA A 156 -7.39 -7.96 -8.54
C ALA A 156 -6.67 -9.26 -8.17
N ALA A 157 -5.53 -9.55 -8.81
CA ALA A 157 -4.70 -10.72 -8.50
C ALA A 157 -4.15 -10.70 -7.06
N ALA A 158 -3.66 -9.56 -6.59
CA ALA A 158 -3.23 -9.39 -5.19
C ALA A 158 -4.37 -9.72 -4.21
N LEU A 159 -5.59 -9.25 -4.49
CA LEU A 159 -6.76 -9.52 -3.64
C LEU A 159 -7.20 -10.99 -3.68
N GLU A 160 -7.11 -11.64 -4.84
CA GLU A 160 -7.38 -13.07 -4.98
C GLU A 160 -6.37 -13.90 -4.18
N LEU A 161 -5.09 -13.58 -4.29
CA LEU A 161 -4.01 -14.23 -3.56
C LEU A 161 -4.17 -14.07 -2.04
N TRP A 162 -4.50 -12.87 -1.57
CA TRP A 162 -4.78 -12.61 -0.16
C TRP A 162 -6.00 -13.38 0.36
N ARG A 163 -7.07 -13.44 -0.42
CA ARG A 163 -8.31 -14.14 -0.05
C ARG A 163 -8.16 -15.65 -0.08
N SER A 164 -7.24 -16.17 -0.87
CA SER A 164 -6.98 -17.61 -0.99
C SER A 164 -6.56 -18.19 0.37
N PRO A 165 -7.26 -19.22 0.87
CA PRO A 165 -6.90 -19.86 2.13
C PRO A 165 -5.49 -20.45 2.06
N ARG A 166 -4.60 -19.99 2.94
CA ARG A 166 -3.24 -20.51 3.06
C ARG A 166 -2.82 -20.53 4.52
N THR A 167 -2.16 -21.61 4.92
CA THR A 167 -1.45 -21.68 6.20
C THR A 167 0.01 -21.39 5.94
N TRP A 168 0.60 -20.53 6.76
CA TRP A 168 1.99 -20.12 6.65
C TRP A 168 2.77 -20.67 7.85
N SER A 169 3.87 -21.35 7.58
CA SER A 169 4.87 -21.68 8.60
C SER A 169 5.78 -20.48 8.90
N ALA A 170 6.45 -20.49 10.05
CA ALA A 170 7.38 -19.41 10.42
C ALA A 170 8.49 -19.20 9.37
N MET A 171 8.98 -20.29 8.78
CA MET A 171 10.03 -20.26 7.76
C MET A 171 9.52 -19.64 6.45
N GLU A 172 8.33 -20.02 5.98
CA GLU A 172 7.74 -19.42 4.78
C GLU A 172 7.47 -17.92 4.96
N ILE A 173 7.06 -17.48 6.17
CA ILE A 173 6.90 -16.06 6.48
C ILE A 173 8.23 -15.34 6.39
N ALA A 174 9.27 -15.89 7.00
CA ALA A 174 10.60 -15.29 6.98
C ALA A 174 11.16 -15.19 5.56
N GLU A 175 11.04 -16.26 4.76
CA GLU A 175 11.49 -16.30 3.37
C GLU A 175 10.72 -15.28 2.50
N ALA A 176 9.39 -15.20 2.65
CA ALA A 176 8.59 -14.23 1.91
C ALA A 176 8.92 -12.79 2.30
N TYR A 177 9.07 -12.52 3.60
CA TYR A 177 9.43 -11.19 4.10
C TYR A 177 10.80 -10.75 3.57
N LEU A 178 11.83 -11.58 3.76
CA LEU A 178 13.19 -11.28 3.33
C LEU A 178 13.28 -11.17 1.80
N GLY A 179 12.61 -12.05 1.06
CA GLY A 179 12.55 -11.96 -0.40
C GLY A 179 11.95 -10.64 -0.89
N MET A 180 10.87 -10.18 -0.24
CA MET A 180 10.29 -8.87 -0.55
C MET A 180 11.25 -7.71 -0.18
N GLU A 181 11.94 -7.76 0.94
CA GLU A 181 12.95 -6.72 1.27
C GLU A 181 14.12 -6.72 0.28
N ASP A 182 14.62 -7.89 -0.11
CA ASP A 182 15.72 -8.05 -1.07
C ASP A 182 15.32 -7.55 -2.46
N ASP A 183 14.05 -7.72 -2.85
CA ASP A 183 13.48 -7.16 -4.07
C ASP A 183 13.25 -5.64 -3.98
N GLY A 184 13.40 -5.04 -2.80
CA GLY A 184 13.33 -3.59 -2.59
C GLY A 184 11.94 -3.07 -2.20
N TYR A 185 11.03 -3.94 -1.74
CA TYR A 185 9.78 -3.49 -1.13
C TYR A 185 10.06 -2.80 0.20
N HIS A 186 9.37 -1.70 0.45
CA HIS A 186 9.48 -1.00 1.72
C HIS A 186 8.31 -1.37 2.62
N MET A 187 8.59 -2.14 3.67
CA MET A 187 7.61 -2.52 4.69
C MET A 187 7.84 -1.73 5.97
N ALA A 188 6.76 -1.30 6.62
CA ALA A 188 6.85 -0.64 7.91
C ALA A 188 5.75 -1.11 8.85
N TRP A 189 6.14 -1.26 10.10
CA TRP A 189 5.30 -1.79 11.16
C TRP A 189 5.29 -0.81 12.34
N PRO A 190 4.11 -0.45 12.88
CA PRO A 190 4.04 0.48 13.99
C PRO A 190 4.66 -0.13 15.26
N VAL A 191 5.32 0.72 16.05
CA VAL A 191 5.75 0.37 17.41
C VAL A 191 4.50 0.27 18.28
N ARG A 192 4.38 -0.83 19.03
CA ARG A 192 3.28 -1.03 19.98
C ARG A 192 3.73 -0.58 21.38
N PRO A 193 2.85 0.09 22.15
CA PRO A 193 3.23 0.55 23.46
C PRO A 193 3.36 -0.63 24.45
N ASP A 194 4.37 -0.57 25.32
CA ASP A 194 4.80 -1.67 26.23
C ASP A 194 3.79 -2.02 27.34
N ASP A 195 2.72 -1.26 27.47
CA ASP A 195 1.71 -1.36 28.53
C ASP A 195 0.57 -2.33 28.20
N GLU A 196 0.55 -2.92 27.01
CA GLU A 196 -0.37 -4.01 26.69
C GLU A 196 0.13 -5.32 27.33
N PRO A 197 -0.71 -6.05 28.11
CA PRO A 197 -0.34 -7.35 28.67
C PRO A 197 0.09 -8.26 27.53
N PRO A 198 1.02 -9.22 27.74
CA PRO A 198 1.61 -10.02 26.68
C PRO A 198 0.53 -10.76 25.90
N GLN A 199 0.04 -10.11 24.84
CA GLN A 199 -0.80 -10.73 23.86
C GLN A 199 0.11 -11.74 23.18
N ARG A 200 -0.36 -12.97 23.06
CA ARG A 200 0.33 -13.96 22.24
C ARG A 200 0.24 -13.45 20.82
N TRP A 201 1.29 -12.76 20.37
CA TRP A 201 1.29 -12.15 19.05
C TRP A 201 0.97 -13.19 17.99
N PRO A 202 0.30 -12.78 16.91
CA PRO A 202 0.20 -13.61 15.72
C PRO A 202 1.59 -14.10 15.29
N LEU A 203 1.66 -15.31 14.75
CA LEU A 203 2.93 -15.93 14.35
C LEU A 203 3.78 -15.01 13.47
N TRP A 204 3.15 -14.37 12.47
CA TRP A 204 3.83 -13.47 11.56
C TRP A 204 4.53 -12.32 12.28
N ARG A 205 3.92 -11.77 13.33
CA ARG A 205 4.46 -10.63 14.06
C ARG A 205 5.70 -11.05 14.84
N ALA A 206 5.64 -12.21 15.50
CA ALA A 206 6.81 -12.76 16.19
C ALA A 206 7.97 -13.04 15.24
N VAL A 207 7.69 -13.53 14.03
CA VAL A 207 8.73 -13.76 13.00
C VAL A 207 9.33 -12.45 12.51
N VAL A 208 8.49 -11.48 12.12
CA VAL A 208 8.95 -10.16 11.64
C VAL A 208 9.76 -9.44 12.71
N GLU A 209 9.32 -9.45 13.97
CA GLU A 209 10.09 -8.83 15.04
C GLU A 209 11.42 -9.51 15.28
N ALA A 210 11.48 -10.85 15.22
CA ALA A 210 12.75 -11.57 15.32
C ALA A 210 13.72 -11.20 14.20
N ILE A 211 13.22 -10.94 12.98
CA ILE A 211 14.04 -10.48 11.84
C ILE A 211 14.52 -9.04 12.07
N VAL A 212 13.60 -8.12 12.38
CA VAL A 212 13.89 -6.68 12.52
C VAL A 212 14.78 -6.37 13.72
N THR A 213 14.69 -7.16 14.79
CA THR A 213 15.49 -6.97 16.01
C THR A 213 16.78 -7.77 16.03
N ASP A 214 17.07 -8.59 15.01
CA ASP A 214 18.31 -9.36 14.93
C ASP A 214 19.53 -8.42 14.85
N PRO A 215 20.40 -8.38 15.87
CA PRO A 215 21.58 -7.52 15.90
C PRO A 215 22.64 -7.88 14.83
N GLY A 216 22.47 -8.98 14.09
CA GLY A 216 23.35 -9.41 13.00
C GLY A 216 23.08 -8.76 11.64
N GLN A 217 21.94 -8.10 11.44
CA GLN A 217 21.68 -7.36 10.19
C GLN A 217 22.30 -5.94 10.28
N PRO A 218 23.11 -5.51 9.29
CA PRO A 218 23.53 -4.12 9.25
C PRO A 218 22.28 -3.25 9.15
N GLN A 219 22.12 -2.28 10.07
CA GLN A 219 21.08 -1.25 9.95
C GLN A 219 21.26 -0.55 8.59
N ARG A 220 20.49 -0.98 7.59
CA ARG A 220 20.47 -0.34 6.27
C ARG A 220 19.53 0.85 6.40
N SER A 221 20.16 2.02 6.48
CA SER A 221 19.51 3.31 6.71
C SER A 221 18.39 3.58 5.71
N ALA A 222 17.28 4.12 6.25
CA ALA A 222 16.17 4.70 5.51
C ALA A 222 16.60 5.94 4.69
#